data_AF-A0A1M3BG02-F1
#
_entry.id   AF-A0A1M3BG02-F1
#
_cell.length_a   1.000
_cell.length_b   1.000
_cell.length_c   1.000
_cell.angle_alpha   90.00
_cell.angle_beta   90.00
_cell.angle_gamma   90.00
#
_symmetry.space_group_name_H-M   'P 1'
#
loop_
_entity.id
_entity.type
_entity.pdbx_description
1 polymer ?
#
loop_
_entity_poly.entity_id
_entity_poly.type
_entity_poly.pdbx_seq_one_letter_code
_entity_poly.pdbx_strand_id
1 'polypeptide(L)'
;VALAAPRAFYDDFPFLAHWVDKLPPYNGHLITDVGGLYVGFAVVVGLAAWRLERGLVIAACAGFLTVSVPHLLYHVTHLSGFGTLDGIAEIAALTSLLIPPVVALWAGRAVT
;
A
#
# COMPACT_ATOMS: atom_id res chain seq x y z
N VAL A 1 -11.28 -2.79 -3.82
CA VAL A 1 -11.85 -2.39 -5.13
C VAL A 1 -11.03 -2.94 -6.28
N ALA A 2 -9.70 -2.71 -6.34
CA ALA A 2 -8.82 -3.20 -7.43
C ALA A 2 -9.04 -4.67 -7.86
N LEU A 3 -9.17 -5.60 -6.91
CA LEU A 3 -9.40 -7.02 -7.20
C LEU A 3 -10.80 -7.31 -7.77
N ALA A 4 -11.84 -6.68 -7.22
CA ALA A 4 -13.24 -7.01 -7.54
C ALA A 4 -13.83 -6.15 -8.67
N ALA A 5 -13.31 -4.94 -8.85
CA ALA A 5 -13.75 -3.95 -9.83
C ALA A 5 -12.52 -3.13 -10.31
N PRO A 6 -11.61 -3.74 -11.07
CA PRO A 6 -10.34 -3.11 -11.47
C PRO A 6 -10.54 -1.84 -12.29
N ARG A 7 -11.58 -1.78 -13.12
CA ARG A 7 -11.90 -0.60 -13.93
C ARG A 7 -12.32 0.59 -13.07
N ALA A 8 -13.25 0.39 -12.14
CA ALA A 8 -13.67 1.44 -11.21
C ALA A 8 -12.52 1.90 -10.31
N PHE A 9 -11.64 0.98 -9.88
CA PHE A 9 -10.42 1.37 -9.16
C PHE A 9 -9.50 2.26 -10.01
N TYR A 10 -9.29 1.93 -11.28
CA TYR A 10 -8.48 2.74 -12.18
C TYR A 10 -9.07 4.13 -12.40
N ASP A 11 -10.36 4.17 -12.74
CA ASP A 11 -11.02 5.41 -13.12
C ASP A 11 -11.20 6.34 -11.91
N ASP A 12 -11.54 5.82 -10.73
CA ASP A 12 -12.13 6.64 -9.66
C ASP A 12 -11.30 6.74 -8.37
N PHE A 13 -10.28 5.90 -8.14
CA PHE A 13 -9.59 5.82 -6.84
C PHE A 13 -8.91 7.14 -6.39
N PRO A 14 -8.91 7.46 -5.08
CA PRO A 14 -9.55 6.75 -3.95
C PRO A 14 -11.06 6.96 -3.81
N PHE A 15 -11.70 7.79 -4.63
CA PHE A 15 -13.16 7.95 -4.69
C PHE A 15 -13.62 8.59 -5.99
N LEU A 16 -13.33 9.87 -6.20
CA LEU A 16 -13.51 10.61 -7.46
C LEU A 16 -12.27 11.47 -7.75
N ALA A 17 -11.15 11.14 -7.09
CA ALA A 17 -9.96 11.98 -7.07
C ALA A 17 -8.95 11.62 -8.17
N HIS A 18 -9.23 10.56 -8.96
CA HIS A 18 -8.52 10.22 -10.18
C HIS A 18 -6.99 10.21 -10.00
N TRP A 19 -6.48 9.31 -9.16
CA TRP A 19 -5.03 9.19 -8.91
C TRP A 19 -4.39 8.12 -9.79
N VAL A 20 -5.07 6.98 -9.98
CA VAL A 20 -4.52 5.83 -10.71
C VAL A 20 -4.50 6.06 -12.22
N ASP A 21 -5.50 6.78 -12.75
CA ASP A 21 -5.62 7.11 -14.17
C ASP A 21 -4.59 8.15 -14.67
N LYS A 22 -3.85 8.80 -13.77
CA LYS A 22 -2.75 9.73 -14.08
C LYS A 22 -1.46 9.02 -14.46
N LEU A 23 -1.37 7.73 -14.16
CA LEU A 23 -0.22 6.87 -14.43
C LEU A 23 -0.47 6.07 -15.73
N PRO A 24 0.30 5.03 -16.09
CA PRO A 24 0.24 4.46 -17.44
C PRO A 24 -1.17 3.91 -17.79
N PRO A 25 -1.45 3.68 -19.08
CA PRO A 25 -2.76 3.24 -19.53
C PRO A 25 -3.28 2.01 -18.79
N TYR A 26 -4.60 1.93 -18.64
CA TYR A 26 -5.30 0.84 -17.96
C TYR A 26 -4.80 -0.54 -18.39
N ASN A 27 -4.36 -1.32 -17.41
CA ASN A 27 -4.05 -2.74 -17.56
C ASN A 27 -4.83 -3.53 -16.52
N GLY A 28 -5.91 -4.18 -16.95
CA GLY A 28 -6.81 -4.93 -16.05
C GLY A 28 -6.11 -6.07 -15.33
N HIS A 29 -5.22 -6.80 -16.02
CA HIS A 29 -4.46 -7.89 -15.41
C HIS A 29 -3.58 -7.37 -14.26
N LEU A 30 -2.79 -6.31 -14.53
CA LEU A 30 -1.92 -5.74 -13.52
C LEU A 30 -2.69 -5.22 -12.30
N ILE A 31 -3.84 -4.56 -12.50
CA ILE A 31 -4.65 -4.04 -11.40
C ILE A 31 -5.27 -5.17 -10.57
N THR A 32 -5.75 -6.23 -11.22
CA THR A 32 -6.27 -7.41 -10.53
C THR A 32 -5.18 -8.11 -9.73
N ASP A 33 -3.97 -8.24 -10.28
CA ASP A 33 -2.81 -8.83 -9.59
C ASP A 33 -2.39 -8.00 -8.37
N VAL A 34 -2.30 -6.68 -8.51
CA VAL A 34 -2.02 -5.76 -7.40
C VAL A 34 -3.12 -5.87 -6.33
N GLY A 35 -4.38 -5.94 -6.76
CA GLY A 35 -5.51 -6.17 -5.85
C GLY A 35 -5.39 -7.48 -5.08
N GLY A 36 -5.03 -8.57 -5.76
CA GLY A 36 -4.78 -9.88 -5.16
C GLY A 36 -3.61 -9.85 -4.18
N LEU A 37 -2.51 -9.20 -4.56
CA LEU A 37 -1.32 -9.02 -3.73
C LEU A 37 -1.65 -8.36 -2.38
N TYR A 38 -2.37 -7.23 -2.40
CA TYR A 38 -2.73 -6.53 -1.17
C TYR A 38 -3.79 -7.26 -0.34
N VAL A 39 -4.71 -8.01 -0.96
CA VAL A 39 -5.62 -8.91 -0.22
C VAL A 39 -4.82 -10.03 0.47
N GLY A 40 -3.82 -10.59 -0.19
CA GLY A 40 -2.90 -11.56 0.41
C GLY A 40 -2.14 -10.98 1.61
N PHE A 41 -1.59 -9.76 1.47
CA PHE A 41 -0.95 -9.06 2.60
C PHE A 41 -1.93 -8.79 3.75
N ALA A 42 -3.18 -8.42 3.46
CA ALA A 42 -4.19 -8.22 4.50
C ALA A 42 -4.43 -9.49 5.32
N VAL A 43 -4.42 -10.67 4.68
CA VAL A 43 -4.50 -11.97 5.38
C VAL A 43 -3.27 -12.18 6.28
N VAL A 44 -2.05 -12.00 5.75
CA VAL A 44 -0.82 -12.24 6.51
C VAL A 44 -0.68 -11.26 7.69
N VAL A 45 -0.93 -9.97 7.46
CA VAL A 45 -0.90 -8.94 8.51
C VAL A 45 -2.01 -9.18 9.53
N GLY A 46 -3.21 -9.57 9.11
CA GLY A 46 -4.30 -9.94 10.01
C GLY A 46 -3.95 -11.14 10.90
N LEU A 47 -3.32 -12.17 10.35
CA LEU A 47 -2.82 -13.31 11.11
C LEU A 47 -1.71 -12.90 12.10
N ALA A 48 -0.79 -12.04 11.67
CA ALA A 48 0.25 -11.51 12.55
C ALA A 48 -0.34 -10.71 13.71
N ALA A 49 -1.36 -9.87 13.45
CA ALA A 49 -2.06 -9.09 14.47
C ALA A 49 -2.90 -9.97 15.41
N TRP A 50 -3.45 -11.08 14.92
CA TRP A 50 -4.22 -12.02 15.73
C TRP A 50 -3.32 -12.86 16.64
N ARG A 51 -2.24 -13.42 16.10
CA ARG A 51 -1.37 -14.38 16.80
C ARG A 51 -0.32 -13.70 17.66
N LEU A 52 0.13 -12.51 17.26
CA LEU A 52 1.20 -11.74 17.90
C LEU A 52 2.50 -12.52 18.09
N GLU A 53 2.72 -13.56 17.28
CA GLU A 53 3.96 -14.32 17.28
C GLU A 53 5.08 -13.46 16.70
N ARG A 54 6.16 -13.26 17.47
CA ARG A 54 7.23 -12.31 17.14
C ARG A 54 7.80 -12.54 15.73
N GLY A 55 8.08 -13.78 15.35
CA GLY A 55 8.62 -14.12 14.03
C GLY A 55 7.65 -13.75 12.89
N LEU A 56 6.35 -14.04 13.07
CA LEU A 56 5.31 -13.73 12.10
C LEU A 56 5.10 -12.21 11.96
N VAL A 57 5.10 -11.47 13.07
CA VAL A 57 5.00 -10.00 13.06
C VAL A 57 6.18 -9.39 12.31
N ILE A 58 7.40 -9.85 12.58
CA ILE A 58 8.60 -9.36 11.89
C ILE A 58 8.51 -9.66 10.40
N ALA A 59 8.17 -10.90 10.01
CA ALA A 59 8.07 -11.30 8.61
C ALA A 59 6.99 -10.50 7.87
N ALA A 60 5.81 -10.35 8.46
CA ALA A 60 4.71 -9.58 7.88
C ALA A 60 5.08 -8.10 7.70
N CYS A 61 5.66 -7.47 8.73
CA CYS A 61 6.06 -6.06 8.67
C CYS A 61 7.20 -5.83 7.66
N ALA A 62 8.23 -6.69 7.68
CA ALA A 62 9.35 -6.59 6.74
C ALA A 62 8.88 -6.77 5.29
N GLY A 63 8.08 -7.82 5.02
CA GLY A 63 7.54 -8.06 3.68
C GLY A 63 6.65 -6.92 3.19
N PHE A 64 5.80 -6.37 4.05
CA PHE A 64 4.94 -5.24 3.70
C PHE A 64 5.76 -3.97 3.40
N LEU A 65 6.84 -3.73 4.15
CA LEU A 65 7.76 -2.61 3.88
C LEU A 65 8.51 -2.79 2.55
N THR A 66 8.90 -4.01 2.19
CA THR A 66 9.58 -4.30 0.92
C THR A 66 8.74 -3.92 -0.31
N VAL A 67 7.42 -4.06 -0.25
CA VAL A 67 6.54 -3.59 -1.33
C VAL A 67 6.19 -2.10 -1.21
N SER A 68 5.96 -1.61 0.01
CA SER A 68 5.41 -0.26 0.23
C SER A 68 6.44 0.85 0.06
N VAL A 69 7.71 0.60 0.43
CA VAL A 69 8.77 1.61 0.30
C VAL A 69 9.07 1.95 -1.17
N PRO A 70 9.31 0.98 -2.07
CA PRO A 70 9.48 1.28 -3.49
C PRO A 70 8.26 1.95 -4.11
N HIS A 71 7.05 1.56 -3.69
CA HIS A 71 5.80 2.17 -4.16
C HIS A 71 5.75 3.66 -3.77
N LEU A 72 5.98 4.00 -2.49
CA LEU A 72 6.03 5.40 -2.06
C LEU A 72 7.08 6.20 -2.83
N LEU A 73 8.29 5.65 -3.00
CA LEU A 73 9.37 6.32 -3.72
C LEU A 73 9.02 6.59 -5.20
N TYR A 74 8.29 5.68 -5.84
CA TYR A 74 7.78 5.89 -7.19
C TYR A 74 6.86 7.13 -7.22
N HIS A 75 5.85 7.18 -6.35
CA HIS A 75 4.89 8.30 -6.34
C HIS A 75 5.53 9.64 -5.97
N VAL A 76 6.47 9.67 -5.02
CA VAL A 76 7.24 10.88 -4.68
C VAL A 76 7.98 11.45 -5.89
N THR A 77 8.35 10.61 -6.86
CA THR A 77 9.06 11.00 -8.08
C THR A 77 8.15 11.11 -9.32
N HIS A 78 6.86 10.78 -9.22
CA HIS A 78 5.91 10.68 -10.35
C HIS A 78 4.61 11.47 -10.11
N LEU A 79 4.73 12.71 -9.64
CA LEU A 79 3.59 13.61 -9.42
C LEU A 79 3.16 14.40 -10.66
N SER A 80 3.73 14.12 -11.84
CA SER A 80 3.33 14.82 -13.06
C SER A 80 1.86 14.51 -13.37
N GLY A 81 1.04 15.54 -13.59
CA GLY A 81 -0.40 15.39 -13.83
C GLY A 81 -1.28 15.43 -12.57
N PHE A 82 -0.70 15.42 -11.38
CA PHE A 82 -1.44 15.61 -10.13
C PHE A 82 -1.64 17.10 -9.81
N GLY A 83 -2.80 17.44 -9.25
CA GLY A 83 -2.97 18.71 -8.56
C GLY A 83 -2.15 18.73 -7.25
N THR A 84 -1.77 19.91 -6.76
CA THR A 84 -0.93 20.03 -5.56
C THR A 84 -1.54 19.34 -4.34
N LEU A 85 -2.85 19.52 -4.11
CA LEU A 85 -3.53 18.89 -2.98
C LEU A 85 -3.61 17.37 -3.13
N ASP A 86 -3.88 16.87 -4.33
CA ASP A 86 -3.92 15.44 -4.62
C ASP A 86 -2.55 14.78 -4.43
N GLY A 87 -1.48 15.42 -4.91
CA GLY A 87 -0.11 14.93 -4.71
C GLY A 87 0.28 14.88 -3.23
N ILE A 88 -0.09 15.89 -2.43
CA ILE A 88 0.12 15.86 -0.98
C ILE A 88 -0.70 14.73 -0.33
N ALA A 89 -1.97 14.62 -0.69
CA ALA A 89 -2.87 13.62 -0.12
C ALA A 89 -2.42 12.18 -0.43
N GLU A 90 -2.00 11.92 -1.67
CA GLU A 90 -1.47 10.63 -2.09
C GLU A 90 -0.19 10.27 -1.33
N ILE A 91 0.79 11.17 -1.27
CA ILE A 91 2.04 10.92 -0.54
C ILE A 91 1.77 10.71 0.95
N ALA A 92 0.88 11.50 1.55
CA ALA A 92 0.50 11.35 2.95
C ALA A 92 -0.18 9.99 3.20
N ALA A 93 -1.10 9.58 2.31
CA ALA A 93 -1.76 8.28 2.39
C ALA A 93 -0.76 7.13 2.30
N LEU A 94 0.13 7.14 1.30
CA LEU A 94 1.17 6.13 1.13
C LEU A 94 2.12 6.08 2.32
N THR A 95 2.58 7.24 2.81
CA THR A 95 3.46 7.34 3.98
C THR A 95 2.80 6.77 5.24
N SER A 96 1.50 7.02 5.43
CA SER A 96 0.76 6.52 6.60
C SER A 96 0.78 4.99 6.71
N LEU A 97 0.83 4.28 5.57
CA LEU A 97 0.88 2.81 5.54
C LEU A 97 2.20 2.25 6.05
N LEU A 98 3.28 3.03 6.03
CA LEU A 98 4.60 2.60 6.53
C LEU A 98 4.70 2.73 8.07
N ILE A 99 3.84 3.54 8.71
CA ILE A 99 3.95 3.84 10.14
C ILE A 99 3.71 2.59 11.00
N PRO A 100 2.61 1.83 10.85
CA PRO A 100 2.36 0.66 11.69
C PRO A 100 3.47 -0.41 11.66
N PRO A 101 3.98 -0.86 10.49
CA PRO A 101 5.03 -1.87 10.48
C PRO A 101 6.36 -1.35 11.06
N VAL A 102 6.70 -0.07 10.86
CA VAL A 102 7.90 0.52 11.47
C VAL A 102 7.77 0.56 13.00
N VAL A 103 6.61 0.98 13.52
CA VAL A 103 6.35 1.03 14.96
C VAL A 103 6.36 -0.38 15.56
N ALA A 104 5.73 -1.36 14.91
CA ALA A 104 5.70 -2.75 15.39
C ALA A 104 7.12 -3.36 15.46
N LEU A 105 7.94 -3.12 14.43
CA LEU A 105 9.34 -3.57 14.42
C LEU A 105 10.16 -2.87 15.50
N TRP A 106 9.99 -1.55 15.68
CA TRP A 106 10.69 -0.79 16.72
C TRP A 106 10.33 -1.28 18.12
N ALA A 107 9.03 -1.42 18.43
CA ALA A 107 8.56 -1.91 19.72
C ALA A 107 9.04 -3.34 20.01
N GLY A 108 9.09 -4.21 18.99
CA GLY A 108 9.57 -5.59 19.09
C GLY A 108 11.08 -5.76 19.34
N ARG A 109 11.87 -4.67 19.27
CA ARG A 109 13.30 -4.66 19.63
C ARG A 109 13.52 -4.42 21.13
N ALA A 110 12.54 -3.87 21.85
CA ALA A 110 12.66 -3.55 23.27
C ALA A 110 12.37 -4.75 24.20
N VAL A 111 11.96 -5.89 23.64
CA VAL A 111 11.50 -7.09 24.37
C VAL A 111 12.49 -8.26 24.24
N THR A 112 13.73 -7.99 23.83
CA THR A 112 14.83 -8.98 23.77
C THR A 112 15.84 -8.71 24.86
#